data_AF-A0A3B0ZQZ2-F1
#
_entry.id   AF-A0A3B0ZQZ2-F1
#
_cell.length_a   1.000
_cell.length_b   1.000
_cell.length_c   1.000
_cell.angle_alpha   90.00
_cell.angle_beta   90.00
_cell.angle_gamma   90.00
#
_symmetry.space_group_name_H-M   'P 1'
#
loop_
_entity.id
_entity.type
_entity.pdbx_description
1 polymer ?
#
loop_
_entity_poly.entity_id
_entity_poly.type
_entity_poly.pdbx_seq_one_letter_code
_entity_poly.pdbx_strand_id
1 'polypeptide(L)'
;MSIDNKASIYNDMSSFADMRRLAREDSGTALRQVAEQFEAIFMQMMLKSMRDASMGNSLFDSDQSKMYQEMFDNQLSLSLSKDNSNGLADILVKQLSGSITNKTVPENEIKPLEDFTHKTKQQHFIDTVRPYAEKAASKLGANADVLIAQAALETGWGQAVQRHQDGSSGFNLFNIKANKNWQGPTVSKFTVEFKGGIVQREHANFRAYTSMDESFNDYVNYLKSNPRYAQALNVANDPNNYIHALANSGYATDPKYANKVMAIMSHQITQDLSEPEKEGSK
;
A
#
# COMPACT_ATOMS: atom_id res chain seq x y z
N MET A 1 15.29 -24.91 32.65
CA MET A 1 14.79 -25.12 31.28
C MET A 1 14.32 -23.77 30.76
N SER A 2 15.16 -23.08 29.99
CA SER A 2 14.76 -21.85 29.30
C SER A 2 13.97 -22.24 28.06
N ILE A 3 12.77 -21.71 27.93
CA ILE A 3 11.97 -21.83 26.69
C ILE A 3 12.37 -20.63 25.83
N ASP A 4 13.17 -20.88 24.80
CA ASP A 4 13.52 -19.89 23.78
C ASP A 4 12.28 -19.57 22.93
N ASN A 5 11.79 -18.35 23.08
CA ASN A 5 10.66 -17.81 22.33
C ASN A 5 11.10 -17.41 20.90
N LYS A 6 11.22 -18.38 19.99
CA LYS A 6 11.46 -18.15 18.55
C LYS A 6 10.17 -17.80 17.80
N ALA A 7 9.48 -16.74 18.23
CA ALA A 7 8.26 -16.23 17.58
C ALA A 7 8.46 -14.85 16.94
N SER A 8 9.63 -14.57 16.36
CA SER A 8 9.92 -13.24 15.77
C SER A 8 10.61 -13.26 14.39
N ILE A 9 10.57 -14.36 13.62
CA ILE A 9 11.33 -14.48 12.35
C ILE A 9 10.44 -14.29 11.10
N TYR A 10 9.48 -13.37 11.09
CA TYR A 10 8.57 -13.26 9.94
C TYR A 10 8.43 -11.87 9.32
N ASN A 11 9.16 -10.85 9.79
CA ASN A 11 9.22 -9.53 9.14
C ASN A 11 10.58 -8.84 9.27
N ASP A 12 11.63 -9.56 9.66
CA ASP A 12 12.94 -8.94 9.94
C ASP A 12 13.85 -9.03 8.71
N MET A 13 14.35 -7.87 8.27
CA MET A 13 15.34 -7.71 7.19
C MET A 13 16.61 -8.54 7.45
N SER A 14 16.89 -8.86 8.73
CA SER A 14 17.97 -9.74 9.15
C SER A 14 17.82 -11.19 8.66
N SER A 15 16.59 -11.70 8.54
CA SER A 15 16.31 -13.06 8.09
C SER A 15 16.74 -13.30 6.64
N PHE A 16 16.74 -12.26 5.81
CA PHE A 16 17.12 -12.33 4.40
C PHE A 16 18.63 -12.37 4.20
N ALA A 17 19.38 -11.65 5.03
CA ALA A 17 20.85 -11.73 5.05
C ALA A 17 21.32 -13.12 5.49
N ASP A 18 20.64 -13.71 6.48
CA ASP A 18 20.88 -15.09 6.91
C ASP A 18 20.47 -16.12 5.86
N MET A 19 19.34 -15.94 5.16
CA MET A 19 18.94 -16.79 4.03
C MET A 19 19.94 -16.70 2.86
N ARG A 20 20.46 -15.51 2.55
CA ARG A 20 21.49 -15.31 1.51
C ARG A 20 22.82 -15.98 1.88
N ARG A 21 23.17 -15.98 3.16
CA ARG A 21 24.35 -16.69 3.68
C ARG A 21 24.16 -18.21 3.64
N LEU A 22 23.01 -18.71 4.08
CA LEU A 22 22.67 -20.14 4.03
C LEU A 22 22.57 -20.66 2.59
N ALA A 23 22.07 -19.87 1.63
CA ALA A 23 22.04 -20.24 0.21
C ALA A 23 23.43 -20.35 -0.43
N ARG A 24 24.44 -19.69 0.16
CA ARG A 24 25.86 -19.79 -0.26
C ARG A 24 26.54 -21.02 0.33
N GLU A 25 26.11 -21.47 1.51
CA GLU A 25 26.72 -22.58 2.25
C GLU A 25 26.03 -23.93 1.97
N ASP A 26 24.70 -23.94 1.83
CA ASP A 26 23.88 -25.12 1.54
C ASP A 26 22.62 -24.72 0.76
N SER A 27 22.70 -24.82 -0.56
CA SER A 27 21.61 -24.51 -1.49
C SER A 27 20.36 -25.39 -1.28
N GLY A 28 20.51 -26.60 -0.72
CA GLY A 28 19.39 -27.49 -0.41
C GLY A 28 18.58 -27.00 0.78
N THR A 29 19.24 -26.54 1.84
CA THR A 29 18.59 -25.98 3.03
C THR A 29 17.93 -24.63 2.72
N ALA A 30 18.54 -23.79 1.88
CA ALA A 30 17.92 -22.52 1.45
C ALA A 30 16.70 -22.73 0.54
N LEU A 31 16.77 -23.68 -0.40
CA LEU A 31 15.63 -24.05 -1.24
C LEU A 31 14.45 -24.54 -0.40
N ARG A 32 14.73 -25.31 0.66
CA ARG A 32 13.72 -25.76 1.61
C ARG A 32 13.05 -24.60 2.34
N GLN A 33 13.82 -23.64 2.86
CA GLN A 33 13.26 -22.48 3.56
C GLN A 33 12.36 -21.63 2.65
N VAL A 34 12.74 -21.43 1.39
CA VAL A 34 11.91 -20.69 0.42
C VAL A 34 10.65 -21.45 0.06
N ALA A 35 10.74 -22.77 -0.12
CA ALA A 35 9.59 -23.61 -0.43
C ALA A 35 8.58 -23.64 0.74
N GLU A 36 9.06 -23.68 1.99
CA GLU A 36 8.24 -23.58 3.20
C GLU A 36 7.53 -22.21 3.31
N GLN A 37 8.22 -21.11 2.97
CA GLN A 37 7.59 -19.78 2.94
C GLN A 37 6.52 -19.67 1.84
N PHE A 38 6.78 -20.23 0.66
CA PHE A 38 5.83 -20.26 -0.43
C PHE A 38 4.56 -21.05 -0.07
N GLU A 39 4.72 -22.22 0.55
CA GLU A 39 3.61 -23.04 1.02
C GLU A 39 2.75 -22.31 2.06
N ALA A 40 3.36 -21.60 3.00
CA ALA A 40 2.62 -20.84 4.02
C ALA A 40 1.74 -19.74 3.41
N ILE A 41 2.25 -19.04 2.38
CA ILE A 41 1.49 -18.02 1.63
C ILE A 41 0.34 -18.69 0.86
N PHE A 42 0.61 -19.81 0.21
CA PHE A 42 -0.40 -20.55 -0.54
C PHE A 42 -1.52 -21.06 0.37
N MET A 43 -1.18 -21.61 1.54
CA MET A 43 -2.15 -22.07 2.54
C MET A 43 -3.00 -20.91 3.09
N GLN A 44 -2.39 -19.75 3.30
CA GLN A 44 -3.12 -18.55 3.68
C GLN A 44 -4.12 -18.11 2.59
N MET A 45 -3.73 -18.19 1.32
CA MET A 45 -4.63 -17.91 0.20
C MET A 45 -5.78 -18.92 0.11
N MET A 46 -5.49 -20.22 0.29
CA MET A 46 -6.48 -21.29 0.29
C MET A 46 -7.50 -21.13 1.43
N LEU A 47 -7.05 -20.90 2.67
CA LEU A 47 -7.92 -20.69 3.82
C LEU A 47 -8.80 -19.46 3.64
N LYS A 48 -8.23 -18.37 3.09
CA LYS A 48 -8.97 -17.16 2.75
C LYS A 48 -10.04 -17.43 1.69
N SER A 49 -9.71 -18.12 0.60
CA SER A 49 -10.66 -18.47 -0.45
C SER A 49 -11.75 -19.44 0.04
N MET A 50 -11.43 -20.40 0.91
CA MET A 50 -12.43 -21.28 1.53
C MET A 50 -13.41 -20.50 2.41
N ARG A 51 -12.91 -19.50 3.16
CA ARG A 51 -13.79 -18.63 3.96
C ARG A 51 -14.69 -17.76 3.09
N ASP A 52 -14.12 -17.12 2.06
CA ASP A 52 -14.87 -16.29 1.12
C ASP A 52 -15.96 -17.10 0.39
N ALA A 53 -15.71 -18.40 0.15
CA ALA A 53 -16.69 -19.32 -0.42
C ALA A 53 -17.71 -19.87 0.60
N SER A 54 -17.38 -19.93 1.90
CA SER A 54 -18.26 -20.42 2.96
C SER A 54 -19.28 -19.39 3.48
N MET A 55 -19.10 -18.11 3.14
CA MET A 55 -19.93 -17.01 3.64
C MET A 55 -21.16 -16.77 2.75
N GLY A 56 -22.10 -17.71 2.77
CA GLY A 56 -23.51 -17.40 2.53
C GLY A 56 -24.06 -16.62 3.74
N ASN A 57 -24.33 -15.33 3.55
CA ASN A 57 -24.94 -14.38 4.51
C ASN A 57 -24.09 -14.01 5.75
N SER A 58 -23.33 -12.91 5.67
CA SER A 58 -22.67 -12.33 6.85
C SER A 58 -22.96 -10.83 6.98
N LEU A 59 -24.13 -10.54 7.57
CA LEU A 59 -24.60 -9.19 7.90
C LEU A 59 -24.14 -8.71 9.29
N PHE A 60 -23.26 -9.45 9.98
CA PHE A 60 -22.86 -9.19 11.37
C PHE A 60 -21.35 -9.19 11.62
N ASP A 61 -20.50 -9.17 10.59
CA ASP A 61 -19.05 -9.21 10.78
C ASP A 61 -18.47 -7.83 11.10
N SER A 62 -17.86 -7.70 12.29
CA SER A 62 -17.25 -6.45 12.76
C SER A 62 -15.76 -6.40 12.39
N ASP A 63 -15.18 -5.19 12.25
CA ASP A 63 -13.76 -5.04 11.90
C ASP A 63 -12.81 -5.65 12.95
N GLN A 64 -13.27 -5.80 14.19
CA GLN A 64 -12.51 -6.48 15.25
C GLN A 64 -12.50 -8.00 15.08
N SER A 65 -13.59 -8.58 14.58
CA SER A 65 -13.68 -10.00 14.22
C SER A 65 -12.68 -10.35 13.12
N LYS A 66 -12.57 -9.51 12.09
CA LYS A 66 -11.62 -9.70 10.98
C LYS A 66 -10.15 -9.72 11.42
N MET A 67 -9.77 -8.83 12.35
CA MET A 67 -8.41 -8.82 12.90
C MET A 67 -8.08 -10.11 13.67
N TYR A 68 -9.02 -10.60 14.51
CA TYR A 68 -8.86 -11.86 15.22
C TYR A 68 -8.83 -13.07 14.28
N GLN A 69 -9.64 -13.04 13.22
CA GLN A 69 -9.66 -14.07 12.18
C GLN A 69 -8.35 -14.11 11.39
N GLU A 70 -7.79 -12.95 11.01
CA GLU A 70 -6.49 -12.89 10.33
C GLU A 70 -5.36 -13.41 11.22
N MET A 71 -5.38 -13.09 12.52
CA MET A 71 -4.41 -13.62 13.47
C MET A 71 -4.54 -15.15 13.61
N PHE A 72 -5.78 -15.65 13.67
CA PHE A 72 -6.08 -17.08 13.75
C PHE A 72 -5.62 -17.83 12.48
N ASP A 73 -5.90 -17.28 11.30
CA ASP A 73 -5.49 -17.85 10.02
C ASP A 73 -3.96 -17.90 9.89
N ASN A 74 -3.26 -16.86 10.36
CA ASN A 74 -1.80 -16.83 10.37
C ASN A 74 -1.23 -17.93 11.26
N GLN A 75 -1.82 -18.16 12.42
CA GLN A 75 -1.38 -19.20 13.35
C GLN A 75 -1.72 -20.61 12.83
N LEU A 76 -2.89 -20.78 12.23
CA LEU A 76 -3.35 -22.05 11.66
C LEU A 76 -2.54 -22.42 10.41
N SER A 77 -2.25 -21.47 9.53
CA SER A 77 -1.39 -21.68 8.35
C SER A 77 0.02 -22.13 8.78
N LEU A 78 0.56 -21.51 9.84
CA LEU A 78 1.86 -21.86 10.38
C LEU A 78 1.89 -23.25 11.03
N SER A 79 0.83 -23.66 11.74
CA SER A 79 0.74 -25.02 12.30
C SER A 79 0.52 -26.08 11.21
N LEU A 80 -0.33 -25.80 10.22
CA LEU A 80 -0.60 -26.74 9.13
C LEU A 80 0.60 -26.95 8.21
N SER A 81 1.42 -25.92 7.98
CA SER A 81 2.69 -26.05 7.25
C SER A 81 3.75 -26.82 8.05
N LYS A 82 3.75 -26.72 9.39
CA LYS A 82 4.71 -27.45 10.24
C LYS A 82 4.33 -28.91 10.50
N ASP A 83 3.04 -29.21 10.62
CA ASP A 83 2.55 -30.55 11.00
C ASP A 83 2.38 -31.50 9.80
N ASN A 84 2.17 -30.99 8.58
CA ASN A 84 2.11 -31.80 7.37
C ASN A 84 3.50 -31.96 6.73
N SER A 85 4.30 -32.91 7.21
CA SER A 85 5.67 -33.19 6.72
C SER A 85 5.77 -33.76 5.29
N ASN A 86 4.72 -33.62 4.46
CA ASN A 86 4.64 -34.10 3.07
C ASN A 86 3.93 -33.06 2.18
N GLY A 87 4.34 -31.80 2.30
CA GLY A 87 3.67 -30.64 1.71
C GLY A 87 4.07 -30.30 0.28
N LEU A 88 3.47 -29.25 -0.28
CA LEU A 88 3.89 -28.62 -1.53
C LEU A 88 5.35 -28.15 -1.46
N ALA A 89 5.82 -27.75 -0.28
CA ALA A 89 7.21 -27.40 -0.06
C ALA A 89 8.15 -28.57 -0.39
N ASP A 90 7.80 -29.80 0.01
CA ASP A 90 8.60 -30.99 -0.28
C ASP A 90 8.58 -31.36 -1.76
N ILE A 91 7.45 -31.16 -2.45
CA ILE A 91 7.33 -31.36 -3.89
C ILE A 91 8.19 -30.35 -4.65
N LEU A 92 8.16 -29.08 -4.24
CA LEU A 92 8.98 -28.01 -4.83
C LEU A 92 10.46 -28.26 -4.61
N VAL A 93 10.86 -28.62 -3.39
CA VAL A 93 12.24 -29.01 -3.10
C VAL A 93 12.63 -30.20 -3.95
N LYS A 94 11.82 -31.27 -4.05
CA LYS A 94 12.11 -32.47 -4.85
C LYS A 94 12.23 -32.19 -6.36
N GLN A 95 11.37 -31.33 -6.91
CA GLN A 95 11.39 -30.94 -8.33
C GLN A 95 12.58 -30.03 -8.67
N LEU A 96 12.87 -29.07 -7.79
CA LEU A 96 13.93 -28.08 -8.01
C LEU A 96 15.31 -28.62 -7.62
N SER A 97 15.42 -29.48 -6.60
CA SER A 97 16.67 -30.15 -6.23
C SER A 97 17.17 -31.12 -7.30
N GLY A 98 16.27 -31.75 -8.05
CA GLY A 98 16.59 -32.60 -9.20
C GLY A 98 17.19 -31.83 -10.39
N SER A 99 16.98 -30.51 -10.44
CA SER A 99 17.51 -29.61 -11.48
C SER A 99 18.80 -28.89 -11.04
N ILE A 100 19.16 -28.96 -9.74
CA ILE A 100 20.36 -28.30 -9.15
C ILE A 100 21.60 -29.20 -9.19
N THR A 101 21.48 -30.49 -9.50
CA THR A 101 22.62 -31.43 -9.50
C THR A 101 23.62 -31.28 -10.64
N ASN A 102 23.49 -30.30 -11.55
CA ASN A 102 24.53 -30.05 -12.56
C ASN A 102 24.50 -28.62 -13.12
N LYS A 103 24.95 -27.65 -12.31
CA LYS A 103 25.61 -26.43 -12.79
C LYS A 103 26.21 -25.68 -11.60
N THR A 104 27.52 -25.81 -11.41
CA THR A 104 28.29 -24.79 -10.69
C THR A 104 28.19 -23.51 -11.51
N VAL A 105 27.35 -22.58 -11.08
CA VAL A 105 27.21 -21.26 -11.72
C VAL A 105 28.50 -20.48 -11.43
N PRO A 106 29.23 -19.99 -12.46
CA PRO A 106 30.43 -19.20 -12.27
C PRO A 106 30.12 -17.91 -11.48
N GLU A 107 30.99 -17.59 -10.53
CA GLU A 107 30.91 -16.51 -9.53
C GLU A 107 30.62 -15.11 -10.10
N ASN A 108 30.81 -14.90 -11.40
CA ASN A 108 30.61 -13.61 -12.08
C ASN A 108 29.31 -13.49 -12.90
N GLU A 109 28.44 -14.51 -12.93
CA GLU A 109 27.14 -14.43 -13.63
C GLU A 109 25.94 -14.32 -12.68
N ILE A 110 26.14 -14.39 -11.36
CA ILE A 110 25.08 -14.04 -10.40
C ILE A 110 25.09 -12.53 -10.20
N LYS A 111 24.51 -11.80 -11.16
CA LYS A 111 24.02 -10.45 -10.86
C LYS A 111 23.00 -10.59 -9.72
N PRO A 112 23.12 -9.83 -8.62
CA PRO A 112 22.13 -9.88 -7.57
C PRO A 112 20.73 -9.71 -8.18
N LEU A 113 19.78 -10.55 -7.78
CA LEU A 113 18.34 -10.37 -8.04
C LEU A 113 17.79 -9.11 -7.31
N GLU A 114 18.61 -8.08 -7.10
CA GLU A 114 18.29 -6.87 -6.35
C GLU A 114 17.45 -5.87 -7.18
N ASP A 115 17.33 -6.03 -8.51
CA ASP A 115 16.61 -5.08 -9.37
C ASP A 115 15.16 -5.46 -9.72
N PHE A 116 14.68 -6.63 -9.30
CA PHE A 116 13.26 -7.00 -9.44
C PHE A 116 12.68 -7.34 -8.07
N THR A 117 11.84 -6.43 -7.57
CA THR A 117 10.79 -6.67 -6.56
C THR A 117 11.18 -6.64 -5.08
N HIS A 118 11.56 -5.47 -4.55
CA HIS A 118 11.06 -5.02 -3.25
C HIS A 118 10.81 -3.50 -3.24
N LYS A 119 10.04 -3.00 -4.22
CA LYS A 119 9.43 -1.67 -4.05
C LYS A 119 8.52 -1.73 -2.84
N THR A 120 8.76 -0.86 -1.86
CA THR A 120 7.85 -0.73 -0.72
C THR A 120 6.44 -0.42 -1.23
N LYS A 121 5.39 -0.74 -0.45
CA LYS A 121 4.01 -0.35 -0.82
C LYS A 121 3.91 1.15 -1.11
N GLN A 122 4.74 1.95 -0.45
CA GLN A 122 4.87 3.39 -0.64
C GLN A 122 5.45 3.72 -2.01
N GLN A 123 6.59 3.12 -2.38
CA GLN A 123 7.21 3.35 -3.69
C GLN A 123 6.32 2.88 -4.84
N HIS A 124 5.66 1.73 -4.69
CA HIS A 124 4.71 1.27 -5.68
C HIS A 124 3.55 2.25 -5.86
N PHE A 125 3.00 2.80 -4.77
CA PHE A 125 1.97 3.82 -4.82
C PHE A 125 2.47 5.07 -5.55
N ILE A 126 3.65 5.58 -5.17
CA ILE A 126 4.30 6.74 -5.80
C ILE A 126 4.39 6.55 -7.32
N ASP A 127 5.01 5.46 -7.76
CA ASP A 127 5.22 5.19 -9.19
C ASP A 127 3.90 5.10 -9.95
N THR A 128 2.88 4.51 -9.31
CA THR A 128 1.55 4.34 -9.90
C THR A 128 0.85 5.68 -10.08
N VAL A 129 0.96 6.60 -9.12
CA VAL A 129 0.24 7.89 -9.18
C VAL A 129 1.03 9.01 -9.84
N ARG A 130 2.37 8.92 -9.90
CA ARG A 130 3.28 9.95 -10.42
C ARG A 130 2.86 10.52 -11.79
N PRO A 131 2.60 9.72 -12.85
CA PRO A 131 2.25 10.29 -14.15
C PRO A 131 0.95 11.10 -14.13
N TYR A 132 0.01 10.79 -13.24
CA TYR A 132 -1.24 11.55 -13.08
C TYR A 132 -1.02 12.81 -12.23
N ALA A 133 -0.19 12.70 -11.19
CA ALA A 133 0.22 13.81 -10.35
C ALA A 133 0.98 14.88 -11.14
N GLU A 134 1.91 14.50 -12.02
CA GLU A 134 2.65 15.42 -12.89
C GLU A 134 1.73 16.20 -13.83
N LYS A 135 0.79 15.51 -14.49
CA LYS A 135 -0.23 16.15 -15.34
C LYS A 135 -1.09 17.14 -14.54
N ALA A 136 -1.53 16.76 -13.35
CA ALA A 136 -2.35 17.60 -12.49
C ALA A 136 -1.56 18.82 -11.97
N ALA A 137 -0.33 18.59 -11.52
CA ALA A 137 0.58 19.61 -11.02
C ALA A 137 0.90 20.65 -12.11
N SER A 138 1.16 20.21 -13.35
CA SER A 138 1.33 21.09 -14.50
C SER A 138 0.11 21.98 -14.73
N LYS A 139 -1.11 21.44 -14.62
CA LYS A 139 -2.35 22.24 -14.74
C LYS A 139 -2.53 23.24 -13.61
N LEU A 140 -2.02 22.95 -12.41
CA LEU A 140 -2.15 23.80 -11.23
C LEU A 140 -1.01 24.81 -11.08
N GLY A 141 0.12 24.61 -11.77
CA GLY A 141 1.37 25.31 -11.46
C GLY A 141 1.97 24.87 -10.13
N ALA A 142 1.71 23.63 -9.70
CA ALA A 142 2.17 23.06 -8.45
C ALA A 142 3.35 22.10 -8.64
N ASN A 143 3.97 21.67 -7.54
CA ASN A 143 4.91 20.56 -7.52
C ASN A 143 4.16 19.22 -7.53
N ALA A 144 4.63 18.20 -8.27
CA ALA A 144 3.94 16.91 -8.34
C ALA A 144 4.01 16.13 -7.01
N ASP A 145 5.14 16.19 -6.30
CA ASP A 145 5.36 15.43 -5.08
C ASP A 145 4.44 15.90 -3.94
N VAL A 146 4.03 17.18 -3.90
CA VAL A 146 3.04 17.64 -2.90
C VAL A 146 1.66 17.01 -3.15
N LEU A 147 1.28 16.79 -4.42
CA LEU A 147 0.04 16.09 -4.78
C LEU A 147 0.13 14.60 -4.46
N ILE A 148 1.28 13.97 -4.69
CA ILE A 148 1.54 12.57 -4.32
C ILE A 148 1.46 12.41 -2.79
N ALA A 149 2.13 13.28 -2.05
CA ALA A 149 2.13 13.26 -0.59
C ALA A 149 0.73 13.47 0.00
N GLN A 150 -0.05 14.37 -0.61
CA GLN A 150 -1.45 14.58 -0.25
C GLN A 150 -2.27 13.30 -0.51
N ALA A 151 -2.20 12.72 -1.72
CA ALA A 151 -2.91 11.48 -2.02
C ALA A 151 -2.49 10.31 -1.12
N ALA A 152 -1.20 10.22 -0.77
CA ALA A 152 -0.68 9.24 0.17
C ALA A 152 -1.24 9.41 1.58
N LEU A 153 -1.31 10.65 2.08
CA LEU A 153 -1.92 10.96 3.38
C LEU A 153 -3.41 10.59 3.40
N GLU A 154 -4.14 11.02 2.37
CA GLU A 154 -5.60 10.85 2.26
C GLU A 154 -6.02 9.38 2.19
N THR A 155 -5.20 8.55 1.56
CA THR A 155 -5.54 7.14 1.27
C THR A 155 -4.73 6.14 2.08
N GLY A 156 -3.81 6.60 2.93
CA GLY A 156 -2.84 5.74 3.60
C GLY A 156 -2.03 4.92 2.58
N TRP A 157 -1.38 5.59 1.63
CA TRP A 157 -0.62 4.96 0.54
C TRP A 157 -1.47 4.01 -0.33
N GLY A 158 -2.68 4.44 -0.67
CA GLY A 158 -3.63 3.71 -1.51
C GLY A 158 -4.37 2.56 -0.82
N GLN A 159 -4.10 2.28 0.46
CA GLN A 159 -4.69 1.14 1.16
C GLN A 159 -6.15 1.39 1.58
N ALA A 160 -6.52 2.64 1.82
CA ALA A 160 -7.81 3.04 2.38
C ALA A 160 -8.70 3.83 1.39
N VAL A 161 -8.48 3.67 0.08
CA VAL A 161 -9.35 4.26 -0.95
C VAL A 161 -10.77 3.69 -0.81
N GLN A 162 -11.78 4.56 -0.93
CA GLN A 162 -13.18 4.15 -0.89
C GLN A 162 -13.48 3.11 -1.98
N ARG A 163 -14.29 2.11 -1.66
CA ARG A 163 -14.67 1.03 -2.57
C ARG A 163 -16.17 0.99 -2.79
N HIS A 164 -16.59 0.63 -4.00
CA HIS A 164 -17.98 0.32 -4.32
C HIS A 164 -18.44 -0.94 -3.57
N GLN A 165 -19.75 -1.19 -3.58
CA GLN A 165 -20.35 -2.36 -2.90
C GLN A 165 -19.85 -3.70 -3.47
N ASP A 166 -19.44 -3.72 -4.74
CA ASP A 166 -18.84 -4.87 -5.41
C ASP A 166 -17.34 -5.06 -5.10
N GLY A 167 -16.78 -4.22 -4.23
CA GLY A 167 -15.37 -4.25 -3.83
C GLY A 167 -14.41 -3.53 -4.79
N SER A 168 -14.89 -3.05 -5.94
CA SER A 168 -14.08 -2.26 -6.87
C SER A 168 -13.67 -0.91 -6.27
N SER A 169 -12.53 -0.38 -6.70
CA SER A 169 -12.02 0.91 -6.19
C SER A 169 -12.88 2.06 -6.72
N GLY A 170 -13.24 3.00 -5.85
CA GLY A 170 -13.84 4.28 -6.24
C GLY A 170 -12.81 5.31 -6.69
N PHE A 171 -11.52 4.98 -6.63
CA PHE A 171 -10.39 5.79 -7.10
C PHE A 171 -10.28 7.22 -6.54
N ASN A 172 -11.03 7.56 -5.49
CA ASN A 172 -11.02 8.91 -4.93
C ASN A 172 -9.79 9.14 -4.05
N LEU A 173 -8.68 9.49 -4.68
CA LEU A 173 -7.38 9.64 -4.01
C LEU A 173 -7.28 10.89 -3.11
N PHE A 174 -8.27 11.78 -3.19
CA PHE A 174 -8.28 13.08 -2.51
C PHE A 174 -9.48 13.25 -1.57
N ASN A 175 -10.19 12.17 -1.27
CA ASN A 175 -11.36 12.13 -0.38
C ASN A 175 -12.41 13.23 -0.67
N ILE A 176 -12.60 13.58 -1.95
CA ILE A 176 -13.51 14.66 -2.34
C ILE A 176 -14.95 14.23 -2.10
N LYS A 177 -15.67 14.99 -1.25
CA LYS A 177 -17.09 14.76 -0.97
C LYS A 177 -17.94 15.09 -2.21
N ALA A 178 -18.97 14.29 -2.45
CA ALA A 178 -19.98 14.55 -3.47
C ALA A 178 -20.91 15.65 -2.96
N ASN A 179 -20.89 16.82 -3.62
CA ASN A 179 -21.83 17.90 -3.34
C ASN A 179 -23.09 17.74 -4.19
N LYS A 180 -24.08 18.63 -4.01
CA LYS A 180 -25.35 18.58 -4.74
C LYS A 180 -25.22 18.70 -6.27
N ASN A 181 -24.11 19.24 -6.75
CA ASN A 181 -23.86 19.46 -8.18
C ASN A 181 -23.09 18.29 -8.82
N TRP A 182 -22.63 17.32 -8.02
CA TRP A 182 -21.96 16.13 -8.51
C TRP A 182 -22.99 15.18 -9.13
N GLN A 183 -22.79 14.86 -10.41
CA GLN A 183 -23.67 13.96 -11.18
C GLN A 183 -23.03 12.59 -11.45
N GLY A 184 -21.76 12.42 -11.08
CA GLY A 184 -21.02 11.18 -11.29
C GLY A 184 -21.29 10.12 -10.22
N PRO A 185 -20.60 8.97 -10.32
CA PRO A 185 -20.68 7.89 -9.33
C PRO A 185 -20.31 8.36 -7.92
N THR A 186 -20.87 7.71 -6.90
CA THR A 186 -20.52 7.98 -5.50
C THR A 186 -20.29 6.70 -4.73
N VAL A 187 -19.45 6.78 -3.69
CA VAL A 187 -19.36 5.78 -2.63
C VAL A 187 -19.83 6.42 -1.34
N SER A 188 -20.78 5.77 -0.64
CA SER A 188 -21.23 6.20 0.68
C SER A 188 -20.39 5.54 1.77
N LYS A 189 -19.92 6.33 2.74
CA LYS A 189 -19.18 5.83 3.91
C LYS A 189 -19.83 6.40 5.17
N PHE A 190 -20.01 5.56 6.17
CA PHE A 190 -20.34 6.02 7.52
C PHE A 190 -19.17 6.82 8.08
N THR A 191 -19.42 8.05 8.50
CA THR A 191 -18.47 8.89 9.22
C THR A 191 -18.95 9.06 10.66
N VAL A 192 -17.99 9.17 11.58
CA VAL A 192 -18.25 9.52 12.97
C VAL A 192 -18.03 11.01 13.09
N GLU A 193 -19.12 11.75 13.25
CA GLU A 193 -19.09 13.19 13.47
C GLU A 193 -19.37 13.47 14.95
N PHE A 194 -18.61 14.38 15.56
CA PHE A 194 -18.84 14.85 16.92
C PHE A 194 -19.65 16.15 16.86
N LYS A 195 -20.95 16.07 17.14
CA LYS A 195 -21.84 17.25 17.18
C LYS A 195 -22.32 17.44 18.61
N GLY A 196 -21.95 18.56 19.22
CA GLY A 196 -22.38 18.90 20.59
C GLY A 196 -21.88 17.93 21.68
N GLY A 197 -20.72 17.29 21.48
CA GLY A 197 -20.16 16.31 22.42
C GLY A 197 -20.73 14.89 22.31
N ILE A 198 -21.64 14.64 21.36
CA ILE A 198 -22.23 13.32 21.10
C ILE A 198 -21.68 12.77 19.79
N VAL A 199 -21.27 11.51 19.80
CA VAL A 199 -20.89 10.75 18.60
C VAL A 199 -22.14 10.47 17.77
N GLN A 200 -22.21 11.03 16.57
CA GLN A 200 -23.26 10.73 15.61
C GLN A 200 -22.65 10.04 14.39
N ARG A 201 -23.27 8.93 13.97
CA ARG A 201 -22.93 8.30 12.69
C ARG A 201 -23.70 8.99 11.59
N GLU A 202 -23.00 9.65 10.69
CA GLU A 202 -23.59 10.26 9.50
C GLU A 202 -23.09 9.54 8.25
N HIS A 203 -23.90 9.58 7.19
CA HIS A 203 -23.44 9.14 5.88
C HIS A 203 -22.81 10.32 5.16
N ALA A 204 -21.54 10.16 4.77
CA ALA A 204 -20.91 11.04 3.81
C ALA A 204 -20.84 10.35 2.45
N ASN A 205 -21.28 11.04 1.42
CA ASN A 205 -21.11 10.59 0.04
C ASN A 205 -19.82 11.19 -0.50
N PHE A 206 -18.97 10.32 -1.03
CA PHE A 206 -17.73 10.68 -1.69
C PHE A 206 -17.90 10.51 -3.19
N ARG A 207 -17.24 11.38 -3.97
CA ARG A 207 -17.14 11.17 -5.41
C ARG A 207 -16.45 9.84 -5.66
N ALA A 208 -16.82 9.18 -6.73
CA ALA A 208 -16.16 7.98 -7.21
C ALA A 208 -15.89 8.12 -8.69
N TYR A 209 -14.79 7.52 -9.12
CA TYR A 209 -14.23 7.68 -10.45
C TYR A 209 -13.99 6.30 -11.06
N THR A 210 -13.78 6.28 -12.38
CA THR A 210 -13.47 5.07 -13.13
C THR A 210 -11.96 4.79 -13.21
N SER A 211 -11.13 5.80 -12.92
CA SER A 211 -9.67 5.71 -12.99
C SER A 211 -8.97 6.75 -12.11
N MET A 212 -7.67 6.55 -11.89
CA MET A 212 -6.81 7.54 -11.22
C MET A 212 -6.70 8.84 -12.01
N ASP A 213 -6.64 8.77 -13.35
CA ASP A 213 -6.59 9.96 -14.22
C ASP A 213 -7.81 10.86 -14.00
N GLU A 214 -9.00 10.27 -13.92
CA GLU A 214 -10.24 10.98 -13.63
C GLU A 214 -10.22 11.60 -12.22
N SER A 215 -9.71 10.89 -11.21
CA SER A 215 -9.57 11.44 -9.86
C SER A 215 -8.65 12.66 -9.81
N PHE A 216 -7.50 12.60 -10.46
CA PHE A 216 -6.55 13.74 -10.51
C PHE A 216 -7.12 14.90 -11.32
N ASN A 217 -7.79 14.64 -12.45
CA ASN A 217 -8.43 15.68 -13.24
C ASN A 217 -9.58 16.37 -12.48
N ASP A 218 -10.42 15.60 -11.79
CA ASP A 218 -11.50 16.16 -10.97
C ASP A 218 -10.96 16.93 -9.77
N TYR A 219 -9.85 16.50 -9.16
CA TYR A 219 -9.16 17.28 -8.13
C TYR A 219 -8.72 18.67 -8.65
N VAL A 220 -8.09 18.72 -9.82
CA VAL A 220 -7.72 19.99 -10.46
C VAL A 220 -8.95 20.86 -10.70
N ASN A 221 -10.02 20.28 -11.26
CA ASN A 221 -11.26 21.00 -11.55
C ASN A 221 -11.93 21.50 -10.26
N TYR A 222 -11.96 20.68 -9.21
CA TYR A 222 -12.52 21.00 -7.91
C TYR A 222 -11.80 22.20 -7.27
N LEU A 223 -10.47 22.25 -7.34
CA LEU A 223 -9.71 23.39 -6.85
C LEU A 223 -9.95 24.65 -7.69
N LYS A 224 -9.87 24.55 -9.01
CA LYS A 224 -10.00 25.69 -9.92
C LYS A 224 -11.41 26.29 -9.96
N SER A 225 -12.44 25.46 -9.82
CA SER A 225 -13.84 25.90 -9.88
C SER A 225 -14.36 26.47 -8.55
N ASN A 226 -13.62 26.31 -7.45
CA ASN A 226 -14.03 26.77 -6.13
C ASN A 226 -13.18 27.99 -5.70
N PRO A 227 -13.75 29.22 -5.71
CA PRO A 227 -13.02 30.45 -5.35
C PRO A 227 -12.35 30.41 -3.98
N ARG A 228 -12.82 29.54 -3.07
CA ARG A 228 -12.24 29.31 -1.76
C ARG A 228 -10.75 28.94 -1.81
N TYR A 229 -10.31 28.25 -2.86
CA TYR A 229 -8.93 27.79 -3.02
C TYR A 229 -8.06 28.74 -3.84
N ALA A 230 -8.57 29.90 -4.25
CA ALA A 230 -7.84 30.85 -5.10
C ALA A 230 -6.49 31.28 -4.47
N GLN A 231 -6.46 31.52 -3.15
CA GLN A 231 -5.22 31.87 -2.46
C GLN A 231 -4.18 30.75 -2.55
N ALA A 232 -4.59 29.50 -2.41
CA ALA A 232 -3.68 28.36 -2.56
C ALA A 232 -3.15 28.24 -3.99
N LEU A 233 -4.03 28.40 -4.99
CA LEU A 233 -3.63 28.35 -6.39
C LEU A 233 -2.63 29.45 -6.78
N ASN A 234 -2.72 30.63 -6.16
CA ASN A 234 -1.80 31.75 -6.41
C ASN A 234 -0.38 31.48 -5.89
N VAL A 235 -0.22 30.58 -4.93
CA VAL A 235 1.08 30.20 -4.33
C VAL A 235 1.42 28.73 -4.61
N ALA A 236 0.80 28.13 -5.62
CA ALA A 236 0.92 26.71 -5.92
C ALA A 236 2.37 26.26 -6.20
N ASN A 237 3.22 27.16 -6.68
CA ASN A 237 4.62 26.92 -7.00
C ASN A 237 5.50 26.65 -5.77
N ASP A 238 5.06 27.02 -4.57
CA ASP A 238 5.72 26.71 -3.31
C ASP A 238 4.91 25.64 -2.55
N PRO A 239 5.41 24.39 -2.43
CA PRO A 239 4.66 23.29 -1.80
C PRO A 239 4.17 23.60 -0.39
N ASN A 240 4.99 24.27 0.41
CA ASN A 240 4.66 24.59 1.80
C ASN A 240 3.55 25.63 1.85
N ASN A 241 3.71 26.74 1.13
CA ASN A 241 2.69 27.79 1.09
C ASN A 241 1.38 27.28 0.46
N TYR A 242 1.48 26.46 -0.60
CA TYR A 242 0.33 25.83 -1.26
C TYR A 242 -0.50 25.00 -0.27
N ILE A 243 0.11 24.06 0.44
CA ILE A 243 -0.64 23.15 1.32
C ILE A 243 -1.17 23.86 2.57
N HIS A 244 -0.42 24.83 3.11
CA HIS A 244 -0.90 25.69 4.20
C HIS A 244 -2.10 26.53 3.76
N ALA A 245 -2.05 27.13 2.57
CA ALA A 245 -3.17 27.90 2.03
C ALA A 245 -4.39 27.00 1.77
N LEU A 246 -4.20 25.78 1.23
CA LEU A 246 -5.29 24.81 1.08
C LEU A 246 -5.94 24.46 2.42
N ALA A 247 -5.13 24.18 3.45
CA ALA A 247 -5.60 23.87 4.79
C ALA A 247 -6.41 25.03 5.38
N ASN A 248 -5.88 26.25 5.30
CA ASN A 248 -6.52 27.47 5.80
C ASN A 248 -7.82 27.80 5.04
N SER A 249 -7.90 27.41 3.77
CA SER A 249 -9.13 27.46 2.95
C SER A 249 -10.14 26.38 3.32
N GLY A 250 -9.89 25.55 4.34
CA GLY A 250 -10.83 24.55 4.83
C GLY A 250 -10.91 23.29 3.96
N TYR A 251 -9.83 22.94 3.26
CA TYR A 251 -9.71 21.64 2.61
C TYR A 251 -9.72 20.49 3.63
N ALA A 252 -9.01 20.69 4.75
CA ALA A 252 -8.97 19.77 5.89
C ALA A 252 -9.23 20.52 7.20
N THR A 253 -9.84 19.85 8.17
CA THR A 253 -10.12 20.42 9.50
C THR A 253 -9.00 20.17 10.52
N ASP A 254 -8.04 19.29 10.20
CA ASP A 254 -6.91 18.99 11.08
C ASP A 254 -5.90 20.15 11.07
N PRO A 255 -5.61 20.80 12.22
CA PRO A 255 -4.63 21.89 12.29
C PRO A 255 -3.21 21.47 11.93
N LYS A 256 -2.89 20.17 11.97
CA LYS A 256 -1.57 19.62 11.59
C LYS A 256 -1.52 19.09 10.16
N TYR A 257 -2.59 19.26 9.37
CA TYR A 257 -2.71 18.70 8.03
C TYR A 257 -1.52 19.06 7.12
N ALA A 258 -1.23 20.36 6.98
CA ALA A 258 -0.13 20.85 6.16
C ALA A 258 1.22 20.22 6.55
N ASN A 259 1.52 20.19 7.85
CA ASN A 259 2.76 19.61 8.38
C ASN A 259 2.88 18.11 8.08
N LYS A 260 1.77 17.36 8.13
CA LYS A 260 1.76 15.93 7.80
C LYS A 260 2.05 15.69 6.32
N VAL A 261 1.44 16.47 5.43
CA VAL A 261 1.71 16.40 3.98
C VAL A 261 3.18 16.73 3.69
N MET A 262 3.70 17.82 4.26
CA MET A 262 5.10 18.20 4.08
C MET A 262 6.07 17.14 4.63
N ALA A 263 5.76 16.51 5.77
CA ALA A 263 6.58 15.43 6.31
C ALA A 263 6.66 14.22 5.36
N ILE A 264 5.54 13.84 4.74
CA ILE A 264 5.51 12.77 3.74
C ILE A 264 6.34 13.16 2.51
N MET A 265 6.15 14.38 1.99
CA MET A 265 6.89 14.88 0.84
C MET A 265 8.40 14.93 1.09
N SER A 266 8.85 15.45 2.23
CA SER A 266 10.28 15.51 2.56
C SER A 266 10.90 14.13 2.75
N HIS A 267 10.17 13.18 3.35
CA HIS A 267 10.63 11.80 3.47
C HIS A 267 10.82 11.15 2.10
N GLN A 268 9.93 11.41 1.15
CA GLN A 268 10.03 10.93 -0.22
C GLN A 268 11.25 11.52 -0.95
N ILE A 269 11.46 12.85 -0.89
CA ILE A 269 12.61 13.52 -1.51
C ILE A 269 13.93 12.94 -0.96
N THR A 270 13.98 12.64 0.33
CA THR A 270 15.19 12.09 0.96
C THR A 270 15.49 10.66 0.49
N GLN A 271 14.46 9.86 0.21
CA GLN A 271 14.64 8.52 -0.37
C GLN A 271 15.13 8.60 -1.82
N ASP A 272 14.55 9.49 -2.63
CA ASP A 272 14.92 9.68 -4.03
C ASP A 272 16.38 10.15 -4.20
N LEU A 273 16.85 11.05 -3.33
CA LEU A 273 18.24 11.53 -3.31
C LEU A 273 19.25 10.51 -2.75
N SER A 274 18.78 9.44 -2.11
CA SER A 274 19.64 8.37 -1.58
C SER A 274 19.89 7.23 -2.57
N GLU A 275 19.16 7.22 -3.69
CA GLU A 275 19.43 6.34 -4.83
C GLU A 275 20.34 7.07 -5.83
N PRO A 276 21.60 6.65 -6.03
CA PRO A 276 22.46 7.33 -7.01
C PRO A 276 21.89 7.11 -8.42
N GLU A 277 21.66 8.19 -9.16
CA GLU A 277 21.45 8.14 -10.60
C GLU A 277 22.59 7.32 -11.20
N LYS A 278 22.27 6.14 -11.74
CA LYS A 278 23.21 5.41 -12.60
C LYS A 278 23.34 6.22 -13.88
N GLU A 279 24.21 7.22 -13.86
CA GLU A 279 24.65 7.98 -15.02
C GLU A 279 25.07 7.00 -16.11
N GLY A 280 24.46 7.18 -17.28
CA GLY A 280 24.76 6.40 -18.46
C GLY A 280 26.23 6.52 -18.81
N SER A 281 26.94 5.40 -18.82
CA SER A 281 28.26 5.30 -19.42
C SER A 281 28.15 4.40 -20.66
N LYS A 282 28.13 5.10 -21.80
CA LYS A 282 28.47 4.73 -23.19
C LYS A 282 28.44 3.26 -23.60
#